data_AF-X1VP54-F1
#
_entry.id   AF-X1VP54-F1
#
_cell.length_a   1.000
_cell.length_b   1.000
_cell.length_c   1.000
_cell.angle_alpha   90.00
_cell.angle_beta   90.00
_cell.angle_gamma   90.00
#
_symmetry.space_group_name_H-M   'P 1'
#
loop_
_entity.id
_entity.type
_entity.pdbx_description
1 polymer ?
#
loop_
_entity_poly.entity_id
_entity_poly.type
_entity_poly.pdbx_seq_one_letter_code
_entity_poly.pdbx_strand_id
1 'polypeptide(L)' 'MKTLSVRIDEKEDEELDIIAKKFKTDKSNVARQALELGIRELKRKEALEKVRTKEWTVWKAAEYCDESYRS' A
#
# COMPACT_ATOMS: atom_id res chain seq x y z
N MET A 1 16.29 -8.86 5.67
CA MET A 1 15.47 -8.46 4.50
C MET A 1 15.17 -9.69 3.67
N LYS A 2 14.01 -9.78 3.02
CA LYS A 2 13.65 -10.86 2.09
C LYS A 2 13.52 -10.28 0.68
N THR A 3 13.97 -11.02 -0.33
CA THR A 3 13.89 -10.60 -1.74
C THR A 3 12.57 -11.08 -2.34
N LEU A 4 11.86 -10.18 -3.00
CA LEU A 4 10.65 -10.46 -3.76
C LEU A 4 10.96 -10.17 -5.24
N SER A 5 10.83 -11.18 -6.10
CA SER A 5 11.01 -11.03 -7.55
C SER A 5 9.66 -11.15 -8.23
N VAL A 6 9.23 -10.08 -8.90
CA VAL A 6 7.95 -10.00 -9.61
C VAL A 6 8.24 -9.55 -11.05
N ARG A 7 7.48 -10.08 -12.01
CA ARG A 7 7.51 -9.59 -13.39
C ARG A 7 6.60 -8.38 -13.47
N ILE A 8 7.16 -7.27 -13.93
CA ILE A 8 6.45 -6.02 -14.19
C ILE A 8 6.55 -5.71 -15.68
N ASP A 9 5.58 -4.97 -16.20
CA ASP A 9 5.63 -4.51 -17.58
C ASP A 9 6.61 -3.35 -17.74
N GLU A 10 7.09 -3.12 -18.97
CA GLU A 10 8.07 -2.07 -19.28
C GLU A 10 7.58 -0.67 -18.84
N LYS A 11 6.28 -0.41 -18.99
CA LYS A 11 5.65 0.84 -18.54
C LYS A 11 5.76 1.07 -17.04
N GLU A 12 5.59 0.01 -16.25
CA GLU A 12 5.65 0.08 -14.79
C GLU A 12 7.10 0.29 -14.33
N ASP A 13 8.07 -0.33 -15.00
CA ASP A 13 9.50 -0.11 -14.73
C ASP A 13 9.92 1.33 -15.06
N GLU A 14 9.43 1.89 -16.17
CA GLU A 14 9.67 3.28 -16.54
C GLU A 14 9.08 4.27 -15.52
N GLU A 15 7.85 4.02 -15.06
CA GLU A 15 7.21 4.86 -14.03
C GLU A 15 8.00 4.82 -12.71
N LEU A 16 8.46 3.65 -12.28
CA LEU A 16 9.30 3.51 -11.10
C LEU A 16 10.60 4.31 -11.25
N ASP A 17 11.21 4.31 -12.43
CA ASP A 17 12.42 5.09 -12.72
C ASP A 17 12.19 6.60 -12.68
N ILE A 18 11.08 7.07 -13.26
CA ILE A 18 10.71 8.48 -13.25
C ILE A 18 10.51 8.95 -11.81
N ILE A 19 9.80 8.16 -11.00
CA ILE A 19 9.59 8.45 -9.58
C ILE A 19 10.92 8.42 -8.82
N ALA A 20 11.77 7.41 -9.05
CA ALA A 20 13.09 7.31 -8.41
C ALA A 20 13.95 8.55 -8.66
N LYS A 21 14.00 9.02 -9.92
CA LYS A 21 14.69 10.27 -10.30
C LYS A 21 14.11 11.48 -9.57
N LYS A 22 12.78 11.60 -9.50
CA LYS A 22 12.09 12.72 -8.84
C LYS A 22 12.36 12.77 -7.34
N PHE A 23 12.36 11.62 -6.68
CA PHE A 23 12.60 11.49 -5.24
C PHE A 23 14.10 11.41 -4.87
N LYS A 24 15.00 11.45 -5.86
CA LYS A 24 16.45 11.28 -5.69
C LYS A 24 16.79 10.01 -4.89
N THR A 25 16.09 8.93 -5.18
CA THR A 25 16.25 7.63 -4.52
C THR A 25 16.36 6.51 -5.57
N ASP A 26 16.61 5.28 -5.14
CA ASP A 26 16.70 4.12 -6.03
C ASP A 26 15.34 3.46 -6.27
N LYS A 27 15.24 2.69 -7.38
CA LYS A 27 14.01 1.96 -7.73
C LYS A 27 13.53 1.03 -6.61
N SER A 28 14.44 0.42 -5.84
CA SER A 28 14.05 -0.52 -4.78
C SER A 28 13.40 0.19 -3.60
N ASN A 29 13.85 1.40 -3.27
CA ASN A 29 13.23 2.26 -2.27
C ASN A 29 11.84 2.72 -2.73
N VAL A 30 11.70 3.16 -3.97
CA VAL A 30 10.39 3.52 -4.54
C VAL A 30 9.44 2.32 -4.52
N ALA A 31 9.87 1.16 -5.01
CA ALA A 31 9.06 -0.05 -5.03
C ALA A 31 8.62 -0.46 -3.63
N ARG A 32 9.49 -0.33 -2.62
CA ARG A 32 9.15 -0.63 -1.23
C ARG A 32 8.11 0.33 -0.67
N GLN A 33 8.24 1.63 -0.96
CA GLN A 33 7.25 2.64 -0.56
C GLN A 33 5.91 2.40 -1.24
N ALA A 34 5.91 2.09 -2.54
CA ALA A 34 4.71 1.76 -3.29
C ALA A 34 4.03 0.50 -2.73
N LEU A 35 4.80 -0.54 -2.40
CA LEU A 35 4.28 -1.75 -1.75
C LEU A 35 3.66 -1.45 -0.38
N GLU A 36 4.30 -0.62 0.43
CA GLU A 36 3.77 -0.25 1.75
C GLU A 36 2.44 0.50 1.63
N LEU A 37 2.37 1.48 0.71
CA LEU A 37 1.13 2.21 0.42
C LEU A 37 0.05 1.29 -0.15
N GLY A 38 0.43 0.38 -1.06
CA GLY A 38 -0.48 -0.61 -1.64
C GLY A 38 -1.07 -1.56 -0.61
N ILE A 39 -0.26 -2.05 0.33
CA ILE A 39 -0.74 -2.92 1.43
C ILE A 39 -1.74 -2.15 2.31
N ARG A 40 -1.45 -0.89 2.67
CA ARG A 40 -2.38 -0.07 3.45
C ARG A 40 -3.71 0.13 2.73
N GLU A 41 -3.66 0.42 1.43
CA GLU A 41 -4.86 0.63 0.62
C GLU A 41 -5.71 -0.65 0.48
N LEU A 42 -5.07 -1.80 0.27
CA LEU A 42 -5.76 -3.10 0.23
C LEU A 42 -6.46 -3.41 1.56
N LYS A 43 -5.76 -3.21 2.69
CA LYS A 43 -6.35 -3.35 4.02
C LYS A 43 -7.56 -2.44 4.21
N ARG A 44 -7.46 -1.16 3.81
CA ARG A 44 -8.56 -0.20 3.91
C ARG A 44 -9.79 -0.62 3.12
N LYS A 45 -9.60 -1.05 1.87
CA LYS A 45 -10.70 -1.55 1.03
C LYS A 45 -11.40 -2.73 1.69
N GLU A 46 -10.65 -3.71 2.17
CA GLU A 46 -11.20 -4.86 2.89
C GLU A 46 -11.97 -4.42 4.16
N ALA A 47 -11.39 -3.53 4.96
CA ALA A 47 -12.00 -3.04 6.18
C ALA A 47 -13.32 -2.31 5.92
N LEU A 48 -13.38 -1.47 4.89
CA LEU A 48 -14.59 -0.76 4.48
C LEU A 48 -15.68 -1.74 4.01
N GLU A 49 -15.32 -2.76 3.23
CA GLU A 49 -16.25 -3.80 2.81
C GLU A 49 -16.86 -4.52 4.03
N LYS A 50 -16.03 -4.89 5.01
CA LYS A 50 -16.47 -5.56 6.24
C LYS A 50 -17.35 -4.69 7.13
N VAL A 51 -17.11 -3.39 7.17
CA VAL A 51 -18.01 -2.44 7.84
C VAL A 51 -19.34 -2.35 7.09
N ARG A 52 -19.30 -2.27 5.75
CA ARG A 52 -20.49 -2.18 4.91
C ARG A 52 -21.38 -3.42 5.05
N THR A 53 -20.79 -4.62 5.13
CA THR A 53 -21.54 -5.88 5.37
C THR A 53 -21.97 -6.07 6.83
N LYS A 54 -21.70 -5.09 7.71
CA LYS A 54 -21.95 -5.13 9.16
C LYS A 54 -21.22 -6.25 9.90
N GLU A 55 -20.18 -6.82 9.30
CA GLU A 55 -19.32 -7.81 9.94
C GLU A 55 -18.39 -7.16 10.96
N TRP A 56 -17.89 -5.96 10.66
CA TRP A 56 -16.97 -5.21 11.52
C TRP A 56 -17.59 -3.88 11.98
N THR A 57 -17.18 -3.43 13.16
CA THR A 57 -17.40 -2.05 13.60
C THR A 57 -16.37 -1.13 12.96
N VAL A 58 -16.69 0.16 12.87
CA VAL A 58 -15.75 1.18 12.38
C VAL A 58 -14.47 1.21 13.22
N TRP A 59 -14.59 0.96 14.53
CA TRP A 59 -13.44 0.87 15.44
C TRP A 59 -12.52 -0.30 15.12
N LYS A 60 -13.08 -1.50 14.87
CA LYS A 60 -12.30 -2.68 14.46
C LYS A 60 -11.64 -2.49 13.09
N ALA A 61 -12.31 -1.82 12.17
CA ALA A 61 -11.74 -1.46 10.88
C ALA A 61 -10.55 -0.50 11.01
N ALA A 62 -10.66 0.52 11.86
CA ALA A 62 -9.56 1.44 12.14
C ALA A 62 -8.34 0.71 12.75
N GLU A 63 -8.59 -0.16 13.73
CA GLU A 63 -7.53 -1.00 14.34
C GLU A 63 -6.84 -1.91 13.31
N TYR A 64 -7.59 -2.54 12.41
CA TYR A 64 -7.04 -3.39 11.35
C TYR A 64 -6.13 -2.64 10.36
N CYS A 65 -6.46 -1.37 10.11
CA CYS A 65 -5.68 -0.49 9.25
C CYS A 65 -4.51 0.20 9.99
N ASP A 66 -4.27 -0.11 11.26
CA ASP A 66 -3.30 0.58 12.12
C ASP A 66 -3.58 2.09 12.20
N GLU A 67 -4.86 2.47 12.17
CA GLU A 67 -5.35 3.85 12.17
C GLU A 67 -6.10 4.18 13.45
N SER A 68 -5.97 5.42 13.91
CA SER A 68 -6.79 5.93 15.00
C SER A 68 -8.15 6.37 14.48
N TYR A 69 -9.22 5.87 15.07
CA TYR A 69 -10.58 6.41 14.85
C TYR A 69 -10.72 7.85 15.39
N ARG A 70 -9.85 8.26 16.32
CA ARG A 70 -9.79 9.63 16.84
C ARG A 70 -8.61 10.35 16.19
N SER A 71 -8.88 11.12 15.14
CA SER A 71 -8.00 12.16 14.60
C SER A 71 -8.03 13.39 15.49
#